data_AF-A0A0Q7SJW4-F1
#
_entry.id   AF-A0A0Q7SJW4-F1
#
_cell.length_a   1.000
_cell.length_b   1.000
_cell.length_c   1.000
_cell.angle_alpha   90.00
_cell.angle_beta   90.00
_cell.angle_gamma   90.00
#
_symmetry.space_group_name_H-M   'P 1'
#
loop_
_entity.id
_entity.type
_entity.pdbx_description
1 polymer ?
#
loop_
_entity_poly.entity_id
_entity_poly.type
_entity_poly.pdbx_seq_one_letter_code
_entity_poly.pdbx_strand_id
1 'polypeptide(L)' 'MPLYQFNYLSRPGACEIVDAEGPDDAEDLARRRLLFSDPGFTIAILSEGVELTRITQRPTTKKAPALPPEPSSFWQL' A
#
# COMPACT_ATOMS: atom_id res chain seq x y z
N MET A 1 9.68 -22.48 10.47
CA MET A 1 9.42 -21.09 10.09
C MET A 1 7.93 -20.85 10.28
N PRO A 2 7.51 -19.84 11.06
CA PRO A 2 6.10 -19.48 11.18
C PRO A 2 5.55 -19.10 9.81
N LEU A 3 4.37 -19.61 9.47
CA LEU A 3 3.74 -19.35 8.17
C LEU A 3 2.84 -18.13 8.28
N TYR A 4 3.12 -17.10 7.50
CA TYR A 4 2.31 -15.89 7.45
C TYR A 4 1.37 -15.94 6.25
N GLN A 5 0.20 -15.35 6.42
CA GLN A 5 -0.79 -15.20 5.36
C GLN A 5 -1.18 -13.74 5.24
N PHE A 6 -1.07 -13.19 4.04
CA PHE A 6 -1.67 -11.91 3.68
C PHE A 6 -3.09 -12.15 3.18
N ASN A 7 -4.04 -11.49 3.82
CA ASN A 7 -5.43 -11.45 3.39
C ASN A 7 -5.73 -10.06 2.82
N TYR A 8 -6.04 -10.02 1.53
CA TYR A 8 -6.25 -8.79 0.79
C TYR A 8 -7.70 -8.33 0.96
N LEU A 9 -7.99 -7.59 2.03
CA LEU A 9 -9.36 -7.20 2.37
C LEU A 9 -10.03 -6.32 1.31
N SER A 10 -9.25 -5.61 0.50
CA SER A 10 -9.74 -4.83 -0.63
C SER A 10 -9.99 -5.65 -1.91
N ARG A 11 -9.63 -6.95 -1.92
CA ARG A 11 -9.91 -7.90 -3.01
C ARG A 11 -10.50 -9.18 -2.43
N PRO A 12 -11.85 -9.29 -2.37
CA PRO A 12 -12.51 -10.43 -1.76
C PRO A 12 -12.00 -11.76 -2.32
N GLY A 13 -11.57 -12.65 -1.42
CA GLY A 13 -11.07 -13.99 -1.77
C GLY A 13 -9.59 -14.07 -2.19
N ALA A 14 -8.87 -12.95 -2.27
CA ALA A 14 -7.43 -12.98 -2.53
C ALA A 14 -6.65 -13.15 -1.21
N CYS A 15 -5.82 -14.20 -1.15
CA CYS A 15 -4.85 -14.42 -0.09
C CYS A 15 -3.52 -14.91 -0.67
N GLU A 16 -2.43 -14.63 0.04
CA GLU A 16 -1.07 -15.06 -0.30
C GLU A 16 -0.42 -15.63 0.95
N ILE A 17 0.22 -16.78 0.80
CA ILE A 17 1.09 -17.35 1.84
C ILE A 17 2.50 -16.82 1.62
N VAL A 18 3.10 -16.32 2.68
CA VAL A 18 4.39 -15.65 2.67
C VAL A 18 5.29 -16.31 3.70
N ASP A 19 6.50 -16.63 3.25
CA ASP A 19 7.59 -17.03 4.13
C ASP A 19 8.25 -15.76 4.65
N ALA A 20 8.23 -15.58 5.97
CA ALA A 20 8.85 -14.45 6.64
C ALA A 20 9.53 -14.93 7.91
N GLU A 21 10.66 -14.31 8.26
CA GLU A 21 11.45 -14.71 9.42
C GLU A 21 10.78 -14.31 10.75
N GLY A 22 9.84 -13.38 10.69
CA GLY A 22 9.09 -12.88 11.85
C GLY A 22 7.97 -11.89 11.46
N PRO A 23 7.26 -11.35 12.46
CA PRO A 23 6.13 -10.45 12.22
C PRO A 23 6.55 -9.12 11.57
N ASP A 24 7.73 -8.60 11.93
CA ASP A 24 8.26 -7.35 11.36
C ASP A 24 8.61 -7.51 9.87
N ASP A 25 9.22 -8.64 9.49
CA ASP A 25 9.53 -8.95 8.10
C ASP A 25 8.25 -9.18 7.27
N ALA A 26 7.26 -9.86 7.84
CA ALA A 26 5.94 -9.99 7.24
C ALA A 26 5.28 -8.60 7.03
N GLU A 27 5.44 -7.69 7.99
CA GLU A 27 4.93 -6.32 7.87
C GLU A 27 5.61 -5.56 6.71
N ASP A 28 6.94 -5.63 6.62
CA ASP A 28 7.71 -5.01 5.54
C ASP A 28 7.33 -5.56 4.16
N LEU A 29 7.15 -6.89 4.06
CA LEU A 29 6.66 -7.52 2.85
C LEU A 29 5.27 -7.01 2.47
N ALA A 30 4.33 -6.92 3.41
CA ALA A 30 2.99 -6.38 3.18
C ALA A 30 3.02 -4.92 2.74
N ARG A 31 3.84 -4.08 3.38
CA ARG A 31 4.03 -2.66 3.02
C ARG A 31 4.54 -2.52 1.58
N ARG A 32 5.46 -3.38 1.15
CA ARG A 32 5.93 -3.39 -0.25
C ARG A 32 4.83 -3.70 -1.25
N ARG A 33 3.87 -4.60 -0.92
CA ARG A 33 2.70 -4.86 -1.78
C ARG A 33 1.78 -3.63 -1.87
N LEU A 34 1.64 -2.91 -0.77
CA LEU A 34 0.84 -1.68 -0.74
C LEU A 34 1.44 -0.55 -1.59
N LEU A 35 2.76 -0.48 -1.79
CA LEU A 35 3.36 0.59 -2.60
C LEU A 35 2.82 0.67 -4.03
N PHE A 36 2.36 -0.46 -4.58
CA PHE A 36 1.84 -0.57 -5.94
C PHE A 36 0.32 -0.72 -6.00
N SER A 37 -0.36 -0.58 -4.87
CA SER A 37 -1.81 -0.74 -4.77
C SER A 37 -2.54 0.61 -4.82
N ASP A 38 -3.86 0.57 -4.99
CA ASP A 38 -4.69 1.78 -4.98
C ASP A 38 -4.82 2.38 -3.57
N PRO A 39 -5.01 3.70 -3.43
CA PRO A 39 -5.39 4.29 -2.15
C PRO A 39 -6.57 3.58 -1.47
N GLY A 40 -6.47 3.33 -0.17
CA GLY A 40 -7.46 2.58 0.59
C GLY A 40 -7.29 1.06 0.54
N PHE A 41 -6.33 0.56 -0.23
CA PHE A 41 -6.04 -0.87 -0.27
C PHE A 41 -5.55 -1.36 1.10
N THR A 42 -6.13 -2.46 1.58
CA THR A 42 -5.90 -2.97 2.94
C THR A 42 -5.46 -4.43 2.90
N ILE A 43 -4.39 -4.73 3.64
CA ILE A 43 -3.86 -6.09 3.85
C ILE A 43 -3.91 -6.39 5.34
N ALA A 44 -4.50 -7.52 5.71
CA ALA A 44 -4.37 -8.10 7.05
C ALA A 44 -3.31 -9.20 7.03
N ILE A 45 -2.41 -9.19 8.02
CA ILE A 45 -1.37 -10.20 8.19
C ILE A 45 -1.84 -11.17 9.27
N LEU A 46 -1.92 -12.44 8.90
CA LEU A 46 -2.33 -13.51 9.79
C LEU A 46 -1.14 -14.45 10.03
N SER A 47 -1.07 -15.01 11.24
CA SER A 47 -0.20 -16.13 11.59
C SER A 47 -1.07 -17.23 12.15
N GLU A 48 -1.01 -18.43 11.56
CA GLU A 48 -1.83 -19.58 11.98
C GLU A 48 -3.35 -19.27 12.08
N GLY A 49 -3.84 -18.37 11.22
CA GLY A 49 -5.24 -17.95 11.19
C GLY A 49 -5.61 -16.82 12.16
N VAL A 50 -4.67 -16.34 12.98
CA VAL A 50 -4.88 -15.20 13.88
C VAL A 50 -4.37 -13.91 13.23
N GLU A 51 -5.21 -12.89 13.15
CA GLU A 51 -4.81 -11.55 12.66
C GLU A 51 -3.82 -10.92 13.65
N LEU A 52 -2.60 -10.65 13.18
CA LEU A 52 -1.56 -10.00 13.96
C LEU A 52 -1.60 -8.49 13.79
N THR A 53 -1.68 -8.04 12.54
CA THR A 53 -1.67 -6.62 12.19
C THR A 53 -2.42 -6.38 10.89
N ARG A 54 -2.81 -5.12 10.67
CA ARG A 54 -3.54 -4.68 9.49
C ARG A 54 -2.98 -3.37 9.00
N ILE A 55 -2.69 -3.32 7.70
CA ILE A 55 -2.08 -2.16 7.06
C ILE A 55 -3.01 -1.67 5.95
N THR A 56 -3.41 -0.40 6.05
CA THR A 56 -4.19 0.28 5.01
C THR A 56 -3.31 1.31 4.33
N GLN A 57 -3.22 1.24 3.01
CA GLN A 57 -2.56 2.24 2.19
C GLN A 57 -3.32 3.55 2.28
N ARG A 58 -2.69 4.54 2.89
CA ARG A 58 -3.25 5.89 2.93
C ARG A 58 -3.13 6.52 1.54
N PRO A 59 -4.14 7.30 1.09
CA PRO A 59 -3.98 8.11 -0.10
C PRO A 59 -2.75 8.99 0.05
N THR A 60 -1.83 8.89 -0.91
CA THR A 60 -0.76 9.88 -1.01
C THR A 60 -1.42 11.16 -1.47
N THR A 61 -1.66 12.08 -0.53
CA THR A 61 -1.95 13.48 -0.87
C THR A 61 -0.66 14.08 -1.45
N LYS A 62 -0.28 13.65 -2.66
CA LYS A 62 0.53 14.48 -3.54
C LYS A 62 -0.36 15.67 -3.87
N LYS A 63 -0.31 16.70 -3.02
CA LYS A 63 -0.66 18.05 -3.39
C LYS A 63 0.06 18.27 -4.72
N ALA A 64 -0.68 18.31 -5.82
CA ALA A 64 -0.10 18.46 -7.14
C ALA A 64 0.88 19.64 -7.06
N PRO A 65 2.11 19.53 -7.58
CA PRO A 65 2.99 20.69 -7.65
C PRO A 65 2.18 21.76 -8.37
N ALA A 66 1.98 22.91 -7.71
CA ALA A 66 1.26 24.02 -8.32
C ALA A 66 1.98 24.32 -9.63
N LEU A 67 1.30 24.07 -10.75
CA LEU A 67 1.85 24.44 -12.06
C LEU A 67 2.15 25.95 -11.99
N PRO A 68 3.35 26.39 -12.36
CA PRO A 68 3.62 27.81 -12.44
C PRO A 68 2.57 28.43 -13.39
N PRO A 69 2.06 29.63 -13.08
CA PRO A 69 1.09 30.29 -13.95
C PRO A 69 1.70 30.41 -15.36
N GLU A 70 0.92 30.07 -16.39
CA GLU A 70 1.39 30.17 -17.77
C GLU A 70 1.88 31.60 -18.06
N PRO A 71 3.00 31.77 -18.79
CA PRO A 71 3.46 33.09 -19.18
C PRO A 71 2.39 33.71 -20.08
N SER A 72 1.65 34.67 -19.52
CA SER A 72 0.67 35.48 -20.25
C SER A 72 1.36 36.11 -21.46
N SER A 73 0.82 35.82 -22.65
CA SER A 73 1.09 36.40 -23.96
C SER A 73 2.00 37.63 -23.96
N PHE A 74 3.32 37.41 -23.97
CA PHE A 74 4.31 38.49 -24.05
C PHE A 74 4.63 38.90 -25.51
N TRP A 75 4.09 38.18 -26.51
CA TRP A 75 4.39 38.41 -27.92
C TRP A 75 3.21 38.95 -28.73
N GLN A 76 2.37 39.80 -28.14
CA GLN A 76 1.55 40.71 -28.93
C GLN A 76 2.32 42.03 -29.09
N LEU A 77 3.12 42.15 -30.15
CA LEU A 77 3.49 43.40 -30.83
C LEU A 77 4.25 43.09 -32.13
#